data_AF-A0A8S9DY36-F1
#
_entry.id   AF-A0A8S9DY36-F1
#
_cell.length_a   1.000
_cell.length_b   1.000
_cell.length_c   1.000
_cell.angle_alpha   90.00
_cell.angle_beta   90.00
_cell.angle_gamma   90.00
#
_symmetry.space_group_name_H-M   'P 1'
#
loop_
_entity.id
_entity.type
_entity.pdbx_description
1 polymer ?
#
loop_
_entity_poly.entity_id
_entity_poly.type
_entity_poly.pdbx_seq_one_letter_code
_entity_poly.pdbx_strand_id
1 'polypeptide(L)'
;NIQVHEVITLGTATISAFGAIVDANGAGTANVTAGTAVLTAGGAVELDTAVAVLGITNAGGAVTLREADGFALNAINAGTNAVSITLTTGAVTDNNNTTSLNIAGGALNIVAPGGISVDTTVTSVTASASGNDISLRETNDLSVLTVNAGSGAVTITAQGQVTDGNGSGTTNITAGVANLTGANGLDLDTSVDLLSGGSTNAAYTIRELNGLALGSVGAGSGAVSITVTVGALTDGNGSGTLNLTGGDVTLSAAGSIDADTSAAILTATTSNSLITIRESDGLALNAVNAGTANVVVALAAGALTDNNLTATNITGGLATLTAPGGIDADTAISSLTATASAAVAVRNSGALVVNSLDAGGGSVTLTLAAGALTENSDAGVDVTGGSVTITAPGGIDLDTAIGNLAATTTNTAITVRETNGLALNAVNAGTATVTITLAAGAITDGNAGTVNITGGSATLTAPGGIDADLAVSTLTASSSN
;
A
#
# COMPACT_ATOMS: atom_id res chain seq x y z
N ASN A 1 27.64 -48.58 4.89
CA ASN A 1 27.37 -47.66 6.01
C ASN A 1 28.62 -47.56 6.86
N ILE A 2 28.90 -46.37 7.40
CA ILE A 2 29.95 -46.13 8.40
C ILE A 2 29.26 -45.62 9.67
N GLN A 3 29.58 -46.21 10.81
CA GLN A 3 29.22 -45.70 12.13
C GLN A 3 30.40 -44.91 12.68
N VAL A 4 30.23 -43.61 12.85
CA VAL A 4 31.30 -42.72 13.33
C VAL A 4 31.14 -42.57 14.84
N HIS A 5 32.10 -43.10 15.60
CA HIS A 5 32.20 -42.81 17.03
C HIS A 5 32.99 -41.52 17.23
N GLU A 6 34.26 -41.48 16.81
CA GLU A 6 35.11 -40.31 17.06
C GLU A 6 36.13 -40.13 15.94
N VAL A 7 36.22 -38.91 15.43
CA VAL A 7 37.25 -38.43 14.51
C VAL A 7 37.73 -37.08 15.03
N ILE A 8 38.95 -37.03 15.57
CA ILE A 8 39.58 -35.79 16.04
C ILE A 8 40.78 -35.47 15.17
N THR A 9 40.80 -34.27 14.60
CA THR A 9 41.95 -33.73 13.86
C THR A 9 42.01 -32.21 14.00
N LEU A 10 43.20 -31.62 13.87
CA LEU A 10 43.33 -30.15 13.82
C LEU A 10 43.13 -29.60 12.40
N GLY A 11 43.20 -30.45 11.38
CA GLY A 11 43.09 -30.07 9.97
C GLY A 11 41.76 -30.52 9.37
N THR A 12 41.84 -31.11 8.17
CA THR A 12 40.66 -31.63 7.47
C THR A 12 40.37 -33.07 7.86
N ALA A 13 39.15 -33.36 8.29
CA ALA A 13 38.58 -34.70 8.35
C ALA A 13 37.88 -35.00 7.01
N THR A 14 38.27 -36.08 6.33
CA THR A 14 37.60 -36.55 5.11
C THR A 14 36.98 -37.91 5.37
N ILE A 15 35.66 -38.02 5.23
CA ILE A 15 34.91 -39.26 5.45
C ILE A 15 34.12 -39.58 4.18
N SER A 16 34.32 -40.78 3.65
CA SER A 16 33.63 -41.25 2.45
C SER A 16 33.01 -42.62 2.68
N ALA A 17 31.71 -42.75 2.39
CA ALA A 17 30.97 -43.99 2.50
C ALA A 17 30.13 -44.26 1.22
N PHE A 18 30.11 -45.50 0.75
CA PHE A 18 29.17 -45.91 -0.31
C PHE A 18 27.71 -45.96 0.18
N GLY A 19 27.49 -46.03 1.51
CA GLY A 19 26.16 -46.00 2.12
C GLY A 19 26.02 -44.80 3.05
N ALA A 20 25.26 -44.95 4.13
CA ALA A 20 25.08 -43.88 5.12
C ALA A 20 26.33 -43.64 5.98
N ILE A 21 26.49 -42.40 6.45
CA ILE A 21 27.38 -42.01 7.55
C ILE A 21 26.48 -41.73 8.75
N VAL A 22 26.67 -42.46 9.85
CA VAL A 22 25.74 -42.49 10.98
C VAL A 22 26.46 -42.21 12.29
N ASP A 23 25.85 -41.39 13.12
CA ASP A 23 26.23 -41.13 14.51
C ASP A 23 26.18 -42.43 15.34
N ALA A 24 27.28 -42.78 15.98
CA ALA A 24 27.38 -43.93 16.87
C ALA A 24 27.40 -43.56 18.37
N ASN A 25 27.50 -42.27 18.70
CA ASN A 25 27.55 -41.76 20.07
C ASN A 25 26.15 -41.40 20.61
N GLY A 26 25.20 -41.17 19.71
CA GLY A 26 23.91 -40.57 20.04
C GLY A 26 24.01 -39.06 20.18
N ALA A 27 22.85 -38.43 20.30
CA ALA A 27 22.72 -36.97 20.25
C ALA A 27 23.56 -36.21 21.29
N GLY A 28 24.24 -35.16 20.83
CA GLY A 28 24.91 -34.17 21.68
C GLY A 28 26.40 -34.45 21.95
N THR A 29 26.97 -35.53 21.41
CA THR A 29 28.42 -35.81 21.51
C THR A 29 29.04 -35.84 20.12
N ALA A 30 29.91 -34.87 19.82
CA ALA A 30 30.54 -34.74 18.51
C ALA A 30 31.21 -36.03 18.03
N ASN A 31 30.79 -36.51 16.87
CA ASN A 31 31.44 -37.60 16.15
C ASN A 31 32.69 -37.10 15.43
N VAL A 32 32.69 -35.85 14.97
CA VAL A 32 33.80 -35.24 14.23
C VAL A 32 34.18 -33.90 14.87
N THR A 33 35.41 -33.80 15.34
CA THR A 33 36.04 -32.54 15.77
C THR A 33 37.20 -32.23 14.82
N ALA A 34 37.07 -31.16 14.03
CA ALA A 34 38.03 -30.83 12.97
C ALA A 34 38.06 -29.33 12.65
N GLY A 35 39.16 -28.84 12.08
CA GLY A 35 39.14 -27.51 11.46
C GLY A 35 38.21 -27.48 10.24
N THR A 36 38.18 -28.55 9.46
CA THR A 36 37.28 -28.71 8.32
C THR A 36 36.77 -30.13 8.22
N ALA A 37 35.48 -30.35 7.97
CA ALA A 37 34.94 -31.65 7.62
C ALA A 37 34.48 -31.68 6.15
N VAL A 38 34.92 -32.71 5.42
CA VAL A 38 34.50 -33.00 4.05
C VAL A 38 33.92 -34.41 3.99
N LEU A 39 32.63 -34.51 3.70
CA LEU A 39 31.87 -35.76 3.76
C LEU A 39 31.33 -36.14 2.37
N THR A 40 31.32 -37.43 2.09
CA THR A 40 30.64 -38.00 0.90
C THR A 40 29.94 -39.29 1.31
N ALA A 41 28.64 -39.39 1.05
CA ALA A 41 27.83 -40.54 1.41
C ALA A 41 26.92 -40.97 0.26
N GLY A 42 26.86 -42.26 -0.05
CA GLY A 42 25.85 -42.81 -0.96
C GLY A 42 24.47 -42.97 -0.32
N GLY A 43 24.34 -42.70 0.99
CA GLY A 43 23.07 -42.67 1.74
C GLY A 43 22.96 -41.43 2.61
N ALA A 44 22.16 -41.51 3.68
CA ALA A 44 21.98 -40.41 4.64
C ALA A 44 23.28 -40.06 5.39
N VAL A 45 23.38 -38.82 5.84
CA VAL A 45 24.42 -38.34 6.76
C VAL A 45 23.75 -37.88 8.04
N GLU A 46 24.09 -38.51 9.16
CA GLU A 46 23.66 -38.12 10.51
C GLU A 46 24.90 -38.02 11.38
N LEU A 47 25.22 -36.81 11.85
CA LEU A 47 26.40 -36.57 12.69
C LEU A 47 26.17 -35.43 13.68
N ASP A 48 26.80 -35.56 14.85
CA ASP A 48 27.20 -34.45 15.69
C ASP A 48 28.61 -33.99 15.30
N THR A 49 28.83 -32.70 15.16
CA THR A 49 30.10 -32.12 14.73
C THR A 49 30.55 -30.98 15.66
N ALA A 50 31.86 -30.73 15.62
CA ALA A 50 32.58 -29.63 16.28
C ALA A 50 33.60 -29.09 15.26
N VAL A 51 33.15 -28.33 14.26
CA VAL A 51 33.95 -27.92 13.09
C VAL A 51 33.82 -26.45 12.72
N ALA A 52 34.92 -25.85 12.25
CA ALA A 52 34.87 -24.48 11.76
C ALA A 52 34.34 -24.37 10.31
N VAL A 53 34.55 -25.40 9.48
CA VAL A 53 34.13 -25.43 8.08
C VAL A 53 33.53 -26.79 7.73
N LEU A 54 32.41 -26.80 7.02
CA LEU A 54 31.72 -28.04 6.62
C LEU A 54 31.43 -28.10 5.12
N GLY A 55 31.66 -29.26 4.51
CA GLY A 55 31.24 -29.59 3.15
C GLY A 55 30.73 -31.04 3.02
N ILE A 56 29.58 -31.22 2.40
CA ILE A 56 28.95 -32.51 2.07
C ILE A 56 28.63 -32.50 0.58
N THR A 57 29.55 -33.01 -0.23
CA THR A 57 29.49 -32.86 -1.70
C THR A 57 28.43 -33.74 -2.36
N ASN A 58 28.03 -34.84 -1.73
CA ASN A 58 26.95 -35.71 -2.19
C ASN A 58 26.48 -36.59 -1.03
N ALA A 59 25.20 -36.49 -0.68
CA ALA A 59 24.48 -37.40 0.19
C ALA A 59 23.32 -38.03 -0.61
N GLY A 60 23.35 -39.35 -0.77
CA GLY A 60 22.26 -40.09 -1.42
C GLY A 60 20.96 -40.17 -0.61
N GLY A 61 20.89 -39.50 0.55
CA GLY A 61 19.75 -39.44 1.45
C GLY A 61 19.71 -38.12 2.23
N ALA A 62 18.86 -38.06 3.26
CA ALA A 62 18.73 -36.89 4.12
C ALA A 62 20.03 -36.58 4.88
N VAL A 63 20.23 -35.30 5.19
CA VAL A 63 21.36 -34.80 5.99
C VAL A 63 20.81 -34.25 7.30
N THR A 64 21.29 -34.77 8.43
CA THR A 64 20.97 -34.29 9.78
C THR A 64 22.26 -34.00 10.53
N LEU A 65 22.41 -32.75 10.94
CA LEU A 65 23.63 -32.25 11.58
C LEU A 65 23.26 -31.57 12.89
N ARG A 66 24.02 -31.92 13.93
CA ARG A 66 24.02 -31.23 15.20
C ARG A 66 25.42 -30.67 15.42
N GLU A 67 25.52 -29.41 15.80
CA GLU A 67 26.81 -28.75 16.02
C GLU A 67 26.79 -27.99 17.35
N ALA A 68 27.90 -28.01 18.06
CA ALA A 68 28.01 -27.31 19.34
C ALA A 68 28.08 -25.78 19.15
N ASP A 69 28.81 -25.31 18.15
CA ASP A 69 29.03 -23.90 17.84
C ASP A 69 28.65 -23.57 16.38
N GLY A 70 29.22 -22.51 15.82
CA GLY A 70 28.94 -22.06 14.46
C GLY A 70 29.99 -22.54 13.46
N PHE A 71 29.59 -22.70 12.21
CA PHE A 71 30.48 -23.10 11.13
C PHE A 71 30.23 -22.30 9.84
N ALA A 72 31.29 -22.24 9.04
CA ALA A 72 31.24 -21.74 7.69
C ALA A 72 30.90 -22.89 6.72
N LEU A 73 29.86 -22.72 5.90
CA LEU A 73 29.30 -23.76 5.05
C LEU A 73 29.83 -23.64 3.62
N ASN A 74 30.52 -24.68 3.15
CA ASN A 74 30.94 -24.76 1.75
C ASN A 74 29.81 -25.26 0.85
N ALA A 75 29.27 -26.43 1.16
CA ALA A 75 28.21 -27.05 0.37
C ALA A 75 27.55 -28.20 1.15
N ILE A 76 26.26 -28.44 0.93
CA ILE A 76 25.52 -29.66 1.25
C ILE A 76 24.69 -29.99 0.01
N ASN A 77 24.90 -31.16 -0.57
CA ASN A 77 24.05 -31.66 -1.65
C ASN A 77 23.35 -32.95 -1.23
N ALA A 78 22.08 -32.83 -0.88
CA ALA A 78 21.20 -33.94 -0.50
C ALA A 78 20.22 -34.33 -1.62
N GLY A 79 20.39 -33.78 -2.84
CA GLY A 79 19.43 -33.95 -3.93
C GLY A 79 18.06 -33.39 -3.56
N THR A 80 17.02 -34.23 -3.53
CA THR A 80 15.65 -33.85 -3.13
C THR A 80 15.35 -34.18 -1.66
N ASN A 81 16.33 -34.67 -0.91
CA ASN A 81 16.13 -35.09 0.48
C ASN A 81 16.25 -33.88 1.43
N ALA A 82 15.68 -34.03 2.63
CA ALA A 82 15.72 -32.99 3.63
C ALA A 82 17.14 -32.73 4.16
N VAL A 83 17.41 -31.47 4.52
CA VAL A 83 18.61 -31.03 5.22
C VAL A 83 18.17 -30.40 6.55
N SER A 84 18.65 -30.95 7.67
CA SER A 84 18.40 -30.43 9.01
C SER A 84 19.72 -30.08 9.68
N ILE A 85 19.88 -28.84 10.12
CA ILE A 85 21.04 -28.34 10.85
C ILE A 85 20.54 -27.77 12.18
N THR A 86 21.16 -28.16 13.29
CA THR A 86 20.83 -27.64 14.61
C THR A 86 22.12 -27.30 15.34
N LEU A 87 22.32 -26.00 15.58
CA LEU A 87 23.41 -25.50 16.40
C LEU A 87 22.93 -25.28 17.83
N THR A 88 23.83 -25.48 18.80
CA THR A 88 23.58 -25.04 20.19
C THR A 88 23.89 -23.54 20.35
N THR A 89 24.93 -23.06 19.68
CA THR A 89 25.36 -21.64 19.66
C THR A 89 25.96 -21.29 18.29
N GLY A 90 26.24 -20.02 18.02
CA GLY A 90 26.93 -19.61 16.79
C GLY A 90 26.02 -19.56 15.56
N ALA A 91 26.64 -19.24 14.42
CA ALA A 91 25.98 -18.97 13.15
C ALA A 91 26.30 -20.04 12.09
N VAL A 92 25.42 -20.20 11.11
CA VAL A 92 25.76 -20.86 9.84
C VAL A 92 26.05 -19.76 8.83
N THR A 93 27.30 -19.62 8.41
CA THR A 93 27.71 -18.57 7.46
C THR A 93 28.10 -19.15 6.12
N ASP A 94 27.78 -18.44 5.05
CA ASP A 94 28.27 -18.75 3.72
C ASP A 94 29.81 -18.66 3.68
N ASN A 95 30.46 -19.75 3.27
CA ASN A 95 31.91 -19.82 3.03
C ASN A 95 32.27 -20.05 1.56
N ASN A 96 31.27 -20.12 0.69
CA ASN A 96 31.48 -20.10 -0.73
C ASN A 96 31.27 -18.66 -1.24
N ASN A 97 31.60 -18.40 -2.50
CA ASN A 97 31.37 -17.07 -3.05
C ASN A 97 29.86 -16.87 -3.26
N THR A 98 29.42 -15.62 -3.43
CA THR A 98 28.00 -15.24 -3.61
C THR A 98 27.32 -15.80 -4.87
N THR A 99 27.94 -16.74 -5.59
CA THR A 99 27.41 -17.38 -6.80
C THR A 99 27.30 -18.90 -6.67
N SER A 100 27.91 -19.49 -5.64
CA SER A 100 27.84 -20.93 -5.38
C SER A 100 26.66 -21.23 -4.45
N LEU A 101 26.21 -22.48 -4.42
CA LEU A 101 25.11 -22.91 -3.54
C LEU A 101 25.70 -23.51 -2.27
N ASN A 102 25.25 -23.04 -1.10
CA ASN A 102 25.59 -23.70 0.15
C ASN A 102 24.76 -24.97 0.34
N ILE A 103 23.48 -24.98 -0.04
CA ILE A 103 22.58 -26.12 0.23
C ILE A 103 21.72 -26.43 -1.00
N ALA A 104 21.78 -27.66 -1.49
CA ALA A 104 20.81 -28.23 -2.42
C ALA A 104 20.07 -29.38 -1.74
N GLY A 105 18.73 -29.31 -1.69
CA GLY A 105 17.90 -30.22 -0.92
C GLY A 105 16.41 -30.16 -1.29
N GLY A 106 15.60 -30.96 -0.58
CA GLY A 106 14.16 -30.82 -0.52
C GLY A 106 13.78 -29.76 0.52
N ALA A 107 13.32 -30.18 1.69
CA ALA A 107 13.06 -29.28 2.82
C ALA A 107 14.35 -28.89 3.55
N LEU A 108 14.48 -27.62 3.92
CA LEU A 108 15.55 -27.10 4.75
C LEU A 108 15.02 -26.76 6.15
N ASN A 109 15.66 -27.30 7.19
CA ASN A 109 15.42 -26.94 8.58
C ASN A 109 16.75 -26.48 9.22
N ILE A 110 16.87 -25.20 9.59
CA ILE A 110 18.07 -24.67 10.24
C ILE A 110 17.69 -23.98 11.55
N VAL A 111 18.35 -24.37 12.64
CA VAL A 111 18.34 -23.65 13.91
C VAL A 111 19.76 -23.21 14.21
N ALA A 112 20.03 -21.90 14.13
CA ALA A 112 21.35 -21.33 14.36
C ALA A 112 21.21 -20.02 15.16
N PRO A 113 21.37 -20.06 16.50
CA PRO A 113 21.08 -18.92 17.36
C PRO A 113 21.83 -17.63 16.99
N GLY A 114 23.05 -17.75 16.46
CA GLY A 114 23.92 -16.63 16.07
C GLY A 114 23.68 -16.08 14.66
N GLY A 115 22.68 -16.59 13.93
CA GLY A 115 22.33 -16.13 12.58
C GLY A 115 22.52 -17.18 11.50
N ILE A 116 21.89 -16.94 10.35
CA ILE A 116 21.88 -17.83 9.20
C ILE A 116 22.19 -17.01 7.95
N SER A 117 23.17 -17.41 7.15
CA SER A 117 23.40 -16.88 5.82
C SER A 117 23.73 -18.03 4.89
N VAL A 118 22.79 -18.39 4.02
CA VAL A 118 22.97 -19.50 3.07
C VAL A 118 22.29 -19.22 1.74
N ASP A 119 22.94 -19.71 0.70
CA ASP A 119 22.46 -19.80 -0.66
C ASP A 119 21.90 -21.21 -0.90
N THR A 120 20.69 -21.29 -1.45
CA THR A 120 19.89 -22.50 -1.45
C THR A 120 19.31 -22.85 -2.83
N THR A 121 19.12 -24.15 -3.02
CA THR A 121 18.20 -24.76 -3.98
C THR A 121 17.32 -25.74 -3.21
N VAL A 122 16.28 -25.24 -2.55
CA VAL A 122 15.39 -26.03 -1.69
C VAL A 122 13.93 -25.79 -2.05
N THR A 123 13.05 -26.72 -1.70
CA THR A 123 11.61 -26.57 -1.97
C THR A 123 10.91 -25.79 -0.87
N SER A 124 11.38 -25.93 0.37
CA SER A 124 10.79 -25.26 1.52
C SER A 124 11.81 -24.98 2.61
N VAL A 125 11.51 -23.99 3.45
CA VAL A 125 12.40 -23.59 4.55
C VAL A 125 11.67 -23.44 5.88
N THR A 126 12.30 -23.96 6.93
CA THR A 126 12.12 -23.60 8.33
C THR A 126 13.47 -23.10 8.86
N ALA A 127 13.52 -21.88 9.37
CA ALA A 127 14.75 -21.26 9.87
C ALA A 127 14.50 -20.51 11.18
N SER A 128 15.44 -20.60 12.13
CA SER A 128 15.35 -19.89 13.40
C SER A 128 16.71 -19.36 13.85
N ALA A 129 16.74 -18.09 14.22
CA ALA A 129 17.87 -17.38 14.81
C ALA A 129 17.38 -16.57 16.02
N SER A 130 18.16 -16.53 17.10
CA SER A 130 17.72 -16.00 18.40
C SER A 130 17.93 -14.48 18.50
N GLY A 131 17.24 -13.70 17.66
CA GLY A 131 17.40 -12.24 17.58
C GLY A 131 18.47 -11.78 16.58
N ASN A 132 19.03 -12.71 15.80
CA ASN A 132 20.07 -12.46 14.79
C ASN A 132 19.51 -12.63 13.38
N ASP A 133 20.24 -12.12 12.40
CA ASP A 133 19.78 -12.06 11.02
C ASP A 133 19.69 -13.44 10.35
N ILE A 134 18.72 -13.56 9.45
CA ILE A 134 18.56 -14.70 8.54
C ILE A 134 18.58 -14.18 7.11
N SER A 135 19.56 -14.61 6.32
CA SER A 135 19.70 -14.31 4.90
C SER A 135 19.62 -15.60 4.09
N LEU A 136 18.65 -15.67 3.17
CA LEU A 136 18.41 -16.80 2.29
C LEU A 136 18.39 -16.32 0.83
N ARG A 137 19.25 -16.90 0.00
CA ARG A 137 19.23 -16.67 -1.45
C ARG A 137 18.82 -17.94 -2.17
N GLU A 138 17.59 -17.99 -2.63
CA GLU A 138 17.01 -19.15 -3.30
C GLU A 138 17.07 -18.99 -4.83
N THR A 139 17.45 -20.07 -5.49
CA THR A 139 17.58 -20.12 -6.95
C THR A 139 16.30 -20.52 -7.69
N ASN A 140 15.31 -21.09 -6.98
CA ASN A 140 14.03 -21.53 -7.51
C ASN A 140 12.85 -20.84 -6.77
N ASP A 141 11.68 -21.49 -6.76
CA ASP A 141 10.53 -21.10 -5.96
C ASP A 141 10.69 -21.56 -4.50
N LEU A 142 10.44 -20.68 -3.53
CA LEU A 142 10.58 -20.97 -2.11
C LEU A 142 9.24 -21.04 -1.38
N SER A 143 8.92 -22.21 -0.80
CA SER A 143 7.82 -22.34 0.15
C SER A 143 8.30 -22.05 1.58
N VAL A 144 7.85 -20.96 2.18
CA VAL A 144 8.27 -20.56 3.53
C VAL A 144 7.31 -21.14 4.56
N LEU A 145 7.82 -22.06 5.41
CA LEU A 145 7.04 -22.60 6.53
C LEU A 145 7.15 -21.68 7.74
N THR A 146 8.35 -21.42 8.22
CA THR A 146 8.60 -20.50 9.34
C THR A 146 10.03 -19.99 9.26
N VAL A 147 10.22 -18.67 9.29
CA VAL A 147 11.52 -18.01 9.40
C VAL A 147 11.43 -17.01 10.54
N ASN A 148 12.12 -17.31 11.64
CA ASN A 148 12.05 -16.52 12.86
C ASN A 148 13.42 -15.98 13.24
N ALA A 149 13.64 -14.68 13.01
CA ALA A 149 14.83 -13.95 13.44
C ALA A 149 14.60 -13.19 14.76
N GLY A 150 13.41 -13.26 15.37
CA GLY A 150 13.04 -12.42 16.50
C GLY A 150 13.10 -10.94 16.13
N SER A 151 13.98 -10.18 16.79
CA SER A 151 14.24 -8.76 16.47
C SER A 151 15.25 -8.56 15.33
N GLY A 152 15.90 -9.62 14.85
CA GLY A 152 16.85 -9.57 13.74
C GLY A 152 16.16 -9.29 12.40
N ALA A 153 16.97 -9.10 11.36
CA ALA A 153 16.48 -8.93 10.00
C ALA A 153 16.30 -10.28 9.29
N VAL A 154 15.30 -10.36 8.42
CA VAL A 154 15.11 -11.45 7.48
C VAL A 154 15.30 -10.91 6.07
N THR A 155 16.27 -11.45 5.34
CA THR A 155 16.43 -11.20 3.89
C THR A 155 16.15 -12.50 3.14
N ILE A 156 15.16 -12.47 2.25
CA ILE A 156 14.89 -13.58 1.34
C ILE A 156 14.95 -13.03 -0.08
N THR A 157 15.78 -13.64 -0.92
CA THR A 157 15.82 -13.34 -2.35
C THR A 157 15.67 -14.64 -3.12
N ALA A 158 14.51 -14.85 -3.73
CA ALA A 158 14.24 -15.98 -4.59
C ALA A 158 14.20 -15.53 -6.07
N GLN A 159 14.86 -16.30 -6.94
CA GLN A 159 14.69 -16.12 -8.39
C GLN A 159 13.32 -16.59 -8.90
N GLY A 160 12.61 -17.40 -8.11
CA GLY A 160 11.24 -17.84 -8.35
C GLY A 160 10.21 -17.04 -7.56
N GLN A 161 9.06 -17.66 -7.28
CA GLN A 161 8.04 -17.13 -6.36
C GLN A 161 8.39 -17.45 -4.90
N VAL A 162 7.96 -16.62 -3.97
CA VAL A 162 8.03 -16.90 -2.52
C VAL A 162 6.60 -17.07 -2.01
N THR A 163 6.27 -18.23 -1.48
CA THR A 163 4.90 -18.56 -1.07
C THR A 163 4.82 -19.02 0.36
N ASP A 164 3.70 -18.72 0.99
CA ASP A 164 3.23 -19.33 2.21
C ASP A 164 3.16 -20.86 2.07
N GLY A 165 3.97 -21.58 2.85
CA GLY A 165 3.99 -23.03 2.91
C GLY A 165 3.16 -23.65 4.02
N ASN A 166 2.66 -22.86 4.97
CA ASN A 166 1.91 -23.33 6.14
C ASN A 166 0.40 -23.06 6.04
N GLY A 167 -0.02 -22.22 5.10
CA GLY A 167 -1.40 -21.86 4.81
C GLY A 167 -1.83 -20.59 5.56
N SER A 168 -2.77 -19.86 4.94
CA SER A 168 -3.16 -18.51 5.37
C SER A 168 -3.49 -18.41 6.87
N GLY A 169 -3.00 -17.34 7.49
CA GLY A 169 -3.23 -17.02 8.90
C GLY A 169 -2.20 -17.60 9.85
N THR A 170 -1.22 -18.38 9.37
CA THR A 170 -0.07 -18.80 10.16
C THR A 170 1.17 -18.01 9.74
N THR A 171 1.80 -17.32 10.69
CA THR A 171 2.96 -16.46 10.41
C THR A 171 4.11 -17.23 9.76
N ASN A 172 4.48 -16.86 8.54
CA ASN A 172 5.66 -17.37 7.85
C ASN A 172 6.93 -16.69 8.34
N ILE A 173 6.91 -15.37 8.59
CA ILE A 173 8.10 -14.59 8.96
C ILE A 173 7.88 -13.79 10.23
N THR A 174 8.83 -13.89 11.17
CA THR A 174 8.93 -13.01 12.35
C THR A 174 10.31 -12.37 12.38
N ALA A 175 10.36 -11.04 12.33
CA ALA A 175 11.58 -10.25 12.22
C ALA A 175 11.34 -8.81 12.70
N GLY A 176 12.39 -8.06 13.03
CA GLY A 176 12.26 -6.59 13.13
C GLY A 176 12.17 -5.95 11.74
N VAL A 177 12.97 -6.45 10.79
CA VAL A 177 13.02 -5.97 9.42
C VAL A 177 12.90 -7.14 8.46
N ALA A 178 12.10 -7.01 7.40
CA ALA A 178 12.03 -7.97 6.31
C ALA A 178 12.37 -7.31 4.97
N ASN A 179 13.33 -7.89 4.25
CA ASN A 179 13.65 -7.57 2.87
C ASN A 179 13.35 -8.79 1.99
N LEU A 180 12.21 -8.79 1.30
CA LEU A 180 11.66 -9.99 0.68
C LEU A 180 11.47 -9.79 -0.83
N THR A 181 12.21 -10.56 -1.61
CA THR A 181 12.14 -10.55 -3.06
C THR A 181 11.75 -11.93 -3.59
N GLY A 182 10.65 -11.99 -4.33
CA GLY A 182 10.26 -13.14 -5.14
C GLY A 182 10.01 -12.66 -6.56
N ALA A 183 10.91 -12.98 -7.49
CA ALA A 183 10.86 -12.42 -8.85
C ALA A 183 9.52 -12.68 -9.55
N ASN A 184 8.93 -13.85 -9.32
CA ASN A 184 7.65 -14.27 -9.93
C ASN A 184 6.44 -14.07 -9.00
N GLY A 185 6.61 -13.32 -7.90
CA GLY A 185 5.57 -13.00 -6.95
C GLY A 185 5.92 -13.40 -5.53
N LEU A 186 5.14 -12.87 -4.60
CA LEU A 186 5.29 -13.08 -3.17
C LEU A 186 3.91 -13.18 -2.51
N ASP A 187 3.73 -14.15 -1.63
CA ASP A 187 2.53 -14.30 -0.81
C ASP A 187 2.92 -14.85 0.56
N LEU A 188 2.86 -14.01 1.61
CA LEU A 188 3.29 -14.38 2.95
C LEU A 188 2.42 -13.74 4.05
N ASP A 189 2.29 -14.45 5.16
CA ASP A 189 1.85 -13.96 6.46
C ASP A 189 3.08 -13.57 7.30
N THR A 190 3.09 -12.36 7.83
CA THR A 190 4.27 -11.76 8.49
C THR A 190 3.92 -11.19 9.86
N SER A 191 4.94 -11.06 10.69
CA SER A 191 4.95 -10.29 11.93
C SER A 191 6.24 -9.47 11.96
N VAL A 192 6.26 -8.32 11.28
CA VAL A 192 7.47 -7.51 11.09
C VAL A 192 7.23 -6.01 11.29
N ASP A 193 8.24 -5.29 11.78
CA ASP A 193 8.11 -3.85 12.02
C ASP A 193 8.32 -3.03 10.74
N LEU A 194 9.27 -3.43 9.89
CA LEU A 194 9.61 -2.77 8.63
C LEU A 194 9.68 -3.76 7.47
N LEU A 195 8.99 -3.46 6.37
CA LEU A 195 9.03 -4.27 5.15
C LEU A 195 9.65 -3.51 3.98
N SER A 196 10.51 -4.20 3.23
CA SER A 196 10.99 -3.79 1.91
C SER A 196 11.07 -5.00 0.99
N GLY A 197 11.16 -4.78 -0.32
CA GLY A 197 11.40 -5.81 -1.31
C GLY A 197 10.49 -5.68 -2.52
N GLY A 198 10.26 -6.78 -3.24
CA GLY A 198 9.45 -6.71 -4.43
C GLY A 198 9.36 -7.97 -5.27
N SER A 199 8.72 -7.82 -6.42
CA SER A 199 8.61 -8.80 -7.49
C SER A 199 8.82 -8.10 -8.84
N THR A 200 8.92 -8.88 -9.92
CA THR A 200 9.06 -8.33 -11.29
C THR A 200 7.75 -8.52 -12.05
N ASN A 201 6.85 -7.53 -11.96
CA ASN A 201 5.55 -7.54 -12.64
C ASN A 201 4.63 -8.69 -12.22
N ALA A 202 4.71 -9.11 -10.96
CA ALA A 202 3.94 -10.20 -10.39
C ALA A 202 3.29 -9.81 -9.05
N ALA A 203 2.29 -10.57 -8.59
CA ALA A 203 1.58 -10.22 -7.36
C ALA A 203 2.49 -10.20 -6.13
N TYR A 204 2.29 -9.23 -5.23
CA TYR A 204 2.99 -9.09 -3.97
C TYR A 204 1.97 -8.95 -2.84
N THR A 205 1.76 -10.03 -2.09
CA THR A 205 0.73 -10.14 -1.05
C THR A 205 1.36 -10.32 0.32
N ILE A 206 0.98 -9.45 1.26
CA ILE A 206 1.40 -9.50 2.66
C ILE A 206 0.18 -9.46 3.57
N ARG A 207 0.14 -10.37 4.52
CA ARG A 207 -0.78 -10.38 5.65
C ARG A 207 0.01 -10.19 6.93
N GLU A 208 0.03 -8.96 7.42
CA GLU A 208 0.80 -8.54 8.58
C GLU A 208 -0.07 -8.57 9.85
N LEU A 209 0.48 -9.14 10.92
CA LEU A 209 -0.23 -9.34 12.18
C LEU A 209 -0.20 -8.11 13.09
N ASN A 210 0.89 -7.35 13.05
CA ASN A 210 1.10 -6.16 13.87
C ASN A 210 1.10 -4.89 13.00
N GLY A 211 1.59 -3.75 13.51
CA GLY A 211 1.64 -2.51 12.73
C GLY A 211 2.86 -2.48 11.82
N LEU A 212 2.72 -2.00 10.60
CA LEU A 212 3.76 -2.11 9.57
C LEU A 212 4.30 -0.76 9.13
N ALA A 213 5.62 -0.59 9.15
CA ALA A 213 6.28 0.46 8.39
C ALA A 213 6.67 -0.06 7.00
N LEU A 214 6.41 0.74 5.97
CA LEU A 214 6.82 0.47 4.60
C LEU A 214 8.13 1.16 4.29
N GLY A 215 9.16 0.38 3.99
CA GLY A 215 10.35 0.88 3.31
C GLY A 215 10.03 1.08 1.83
N SER A 216 10.60 0.26 0.95
CA SER A 216 10.28 0.27 -0.49
C SER A 216 9.76 -1.11 -0.89
N VAL A 217 8.50 -1.19 -1.32
CA VAL A 217 7.83 -2.42 -1.79
C VAL A 217 7.36 -2.20 -3.23
N GLY A 218 7.84 -3.00 -4.17
CA GLY A 218 7.52 -2.82 -5.59
C GLY A 218 7.17 -4.11 -6.32
N ALA A 219 6.03 -4.13 -7.00
CA ALA A 219 5.60 -5.22 -7.86
C ALA A 219 5.75 -4.90 -9.37
N GLY A 220 6.35 -3.77 -9.74
CA GLY A 220 6.31 -3.26 -11.11
C GLY A 220 4.86 -3.02 -11.54
N SER A 221 4.42 -3.62 -12.64
CA SER A 221 3.01 -3.61 -13.04
C SER A 221 2.13 -4.64 -12.32
N GLY A 222 2.70 -5.46 -11.44
CA GLY A 222 1.96 -6.46 -10.66
C GLY A 222 1.07 -5.83 -9.60
N ALA A 223 0.10 -6.59 -9.11
CA ALA A 223 -0.75 -6.15 -8.01
C ALA A 223 -0.01 -6.21 -6.66
N VAL A 224 -0.26 -5.24 -5.79
CA VAL A 224 0.22 -5.22 -4.41
C VAL A 224 -0.98 -5.31 -3.47
N SER A 225 -0.96 -6.24 -2.53
CA SER A 225 -1.99 -6.40 -1.51
C SER A 225 -1.34 -6.46 -0.14
N ILE A 226 -1.62 -5.48 0.72
CA ILE A 226 -1.08 -5.44 2.10
C ILE A 226 -2.24 -5.31 3.06
N THR A 227 -2.37 -6.30 3.95
CA THR A 227 -3.37 -6.30 5.03
C THR A 227 -2.66 -6.27 6.38
N VAL A 228 -2.91 -5.23 7.17
CA VAL A 228 -2.38 -5.01 8.52
C VAL A 228 -3.51 -5.25 9.52
N THR A 229 -3.43 -6.37 10.24
CA THR A 229 -4.52 -6.85 11.11
C THR A 229 -4.64 -6.04 12.40
N VAL A 230 -3.53 -5.52 12.91
CA VAL A 230 -3.47 -4.71 14.13
C VAL A 230 -2.56 -3.51 13.89
N GLY A 231 -2.95 -2.32 14.34
CA GLY A 231 -2.09 -1.13 14.19
C GLY A 231 -2.18 -0.50 12.80
N ALA A 232 -1.25 0.43 12.53
CA ALA A 232 -1.25 1.26 11.33
C ALA A 232 -0.32 0.69 10.25
N LEU A 233 -0.61 1.04 9.00
CA LEU A 233 0.33 0.98 7.89
C LEU A 233 0.95 2.38 7.74
N THR A 234 2.26 2.48 7.89
CA THR A 234 2.97 3.76 7.97
C THR A 234 4.07 3.85 6.92
N ASP A 235 4.36 5.07 6.49
CA ASP A 235 5.54 5.38 5.71
C ASP A 235 6.80 5.23 6.58
N GLY A 236 7.64 4.26 6.24
CA GLY A 236 8.89 3.94 6.92
C GLY A 236 10.15 4.48 6.24
N ASN A 237 10.06 5.10 5.06
CA ASN A 237 11.21 5.65 4.34
C ASN A 237 11.20 7.19 4.23
N GLY A 238 10.13 7.83 4.70
CA GLY A 238 10.01 9.26 4.90
C GLY A 238 9.22 9.96 3.79
N SER A 239 8.37 10.90 4.20
CA SER A 239 7.36 11.53 3.34
C SER A 239 7.91 12.02 2.00
N GLY A 240 7.21 11.67 0.92
CA GLY A 240 7.57 12.01 -0.45
C GLY A 240 8.55 11.02 -1.08
N THR A 241 9.05 10.04 -0.33
CA THR A 241 9.84 8.93 -0.86
C THR A 241 8.91 7.76 -1.13
N LEU A 242 8.96 7.22 -2.33
CA LEU A 242 8.04 6.17 -2.78
C LEU A 242 8.09 4.93 -1.86
N ASN A 243 6.98 4.58 -1.23
CA ASN A 243 6.84 3.35 -0.46
C ASN A 243 6.42 2.18 -1.33
N LEU A 244 5.47 2.41 -2.25
CA LEU A 244 4.76 1.35 -2.96
C LEU A 244 4.72 1.59 -4.47
N THR A 245 5.08 0.56 -5.25
CA THR A 245 4.87 0.56 -6.71
C THR A 245 4.05 -0.67 -7.11
N GLY A 246 2.95 -0.46 -7.85
CA GLY A 246 2.10 -1.55 -8.33
C GLY A 246 1.13 -1.09 -9.40
N GLY A 247 0.58 -2.03 -10.17
CA GLY A 247 -0.55 -1.75 -11.06
C GLY A 247 -1.80 -1.48 -10.21
N ASP A 248 -2.30 -2.54 -9.57
CA ASP A 248 -3.41 -2.48 -8.62
C ASP A 248 -2.86 -2.55 -7.20
N VAL A 249 -3.09 -1.51 -6.40
CA VAL A 249 -2.67 -1.45 -4.99
C VAL A 249 -3.91 -1.59 -4.10
N THR A 250 -3.89 -2.58 -3.21
CA THR A 250 -4.93 -2.81 -2.20
C THR A 250 -4.31 -2.77 -0.81
N LEU A 251 -4.72 -1.79 0.00
CA LEU A 251 -4.25 -1.59 1.36
C LEU A 251 -5.41 -1.73 2.35
N SER A 252 -5.20 -2.48 3.41
CA SER A 252 -6.14 -2.60 4.52
C SER A 252 -5.39 -2.50 5.83
N ALA A 253 -5.81 -1.63 6.74
CA ALA A 253 -5.22 -1.55 8.07
C ALA A 253 -6.30 -1.36 9.14
N ALA A 254 -6.09 -1.96 10.32
CA ALA A 254 -6.96 -1.67 11.47
C ALA A 254 -6.85 -0.22 11.93
N GLY A 255 -5.63 0.34 11.89
CA GLY A 255 -5.31 1.75 12.17
C GLY A 255 -5.26 2.60 10.91
N SER A 256 -4.46 3.68 10.94
CA SER A 256 -4.29 4.57 9.80
C SER A 256 -3.50 3.93 8.66
N ILE A 257 -3.63 4.51 7.47
CA ILE A 257 -2.76 4.25 6.32
C ILE A 257 -2.04 5.56 5.97
N ASP A 258 -0.71 5.53 5.87
CA ASP A 258 0.13 6.57 5.31
C ASP A 258 1.09 5.92 4.31
N ALA A 259 0.98 6.27 3.03
CA ALA A 259 1.81 5.71 1.98
C ALA A 259 2.05 6.70 0.83
N ASP A 260 3.29 6.73 0.37
CA ASP A 260 3.70 7.26 -0.93
C ASP A 260 3.62 6.16 -1.99
N THR A 261 2.86 6.38 -3.05
CA THR A 261 2.50 5.37 -4.05
C THR A 261 2.87 5.79 -5.48
N SER A 262 3.08 4.77 -6.30
CA SER A 262 3.10 4.79 -7.77
C SER A 262 2.16 3.68 -8.19
N ALA A 263 0.86 4.00 -8.18
CA ALA A 263 -0.24 3.07 -8.37
C ALA A 263 -1.12 3.49 -9.54
N ALA A 264 -1.49 2.54 -10.40
CA ALA A 264 -2.48 2.82 -11.44
C ALA A 264 -3.90 2.84 -10.86
N ILE A 265 -4.21 1.85 -10.02
CA ILE A 265 -5.51 1.70 -9.35
C ILE A 265 -5.30 1.54 -7.85
N LEU A 266 -6.10 2.23 -7.03
CA LEU A 266 -6.04 2.13 -5.57
C LEU A 266 -7.35 1.68 -4.92
N THR A 267 -7.21 0.72 -4.00
CA THR A 267 -8.14 0.43 -2.91
C THR A 267 -7.42 0.61 -1.58
N ALA A 268 -7.96 1.41 -0.65
CA ALA A 268 -7.42 1.60 0.69
C ALA A 268 -8.56 1.63 1.72
N THR A 269 -8.48 0.82 2.78
CA THR A 269 -9.54 0.75 3.81
C THR A 269 -8.98 0.75 5.21
N THR A 270 -9.62 1.49 6.10
CA THR A 270 -9.33 1.46 7.55
C THR A 270 -10.60 1.27 8.38
N SER A 271 -10.42 1.00 9.67
CA SER A 271 -11.52 0.99 10.65
C SER A 271 -11.63 2.34 11.37
N ASN A 272 -12.19 3.36 10.70
CA ASN A 272 -12.36 4.72 11.24
C ASN A 272 -11.04 5.42 11.58
N SER A 273 -10.04 5.30 10.73
CA SER A 273 -8.73 5.94 10.90
C SER A 273 -8.30 6.69 9.64
N LEU A 274 -7.44 7.69 9.81
CA LEU A 274 -6.93 8.52 8.71
C LEU A 274 -6.32 7.66 7.59
N ILE A 275 -6.63 8.01 6.34
CA ILE A 275 -5.92 7.53 5.16
C ILE A 275 -5.21 8.73 4.52
N THR A 276 -3.90 8.62 4.34
CA THR A 276 -3.05 9.58 3.61
C THR A 276 -2.34 8.85 2.48
N ILE A 277 -2.57 9.30 1.26
CA ILE A 277 -1.95 8.78 0.05
C ILE A 277 -1.27 9.93 -0.68
N ARG A 278 0.02 9.75 -0.96
CA ARG A 278 0.82 10.66 -1.79
C ARG A 278 1.18 9.91 -3.06
N GLU A 279 0.53 10.23 -4.17
CA GLU A 279 0.71 9.53 -5.44
C GLU A 279 1.65 10.31 -6.36
N SER A 280 2.56 9.61 -7.03
CA SER A 280 3.57 10.19 -7.91
C SER A 280 3.00 10.64 -9.27
N ASP A 281 1.94 9.98 -9.75
CA ASP A 281 1.33 10.22 -11.04
C ASP A 281 -0.21 10.23 -10.98
N GLY A 282 -0.90 9.82 -12.04
CA GLY A 282 -2.36 9.84 -12.09
C GLY A 282 -2.95 8.60 -11.42
N LEU A 283 -4.04 8.77 -10.66
CA LEU A 283 -4.60 7.69 -9.84
C LEU A 283 -6.04 7.39 -10.21
N ALA A 284 -6.33 6.13 -10.50
CA ALA A 284 -7.69 5.65 -10.61
C ALA A 284 -8.16 5.06 -9.26
N LEU A 285 -9.28 5.55 -8.72
CA LEU A 285 -9.81 5.10 -7.43
C LEU A 285 -10.84 4.00 -7.61
N ASN A 286 -10.61 2.88 -6.95
CA ASN A 286 -11.65 1.88 -6.72
C ASN A 286 -12.37 2.14 -5.41
N ALA A 287 -11.68 2.22 -4.26
CA ALA A 287 -12.31 2.62 -3.01
C ALA A 287 -11.29 3.07 -1.96
N VAL A 288 -11.46 4.25 -1.39
CA VAL A 288 -10.70 4.80 -0.28
C VAL A 288 -11.65 5.06 0.88
N ASN A 289 -11.67 4.16 1.85
CA ASN A 289 -12.67 4.15 2.91
C ASN A 289 -12.04 4.29 4.29
N ALA A 290 -12.09 5.51 4.83
CA ALA A 290 -11.65 5.83 6.19
C ALA A 290 -12.80 5.76 7.21
N GLY A 291 -13.98 5.25 6.84
CA GLY A 291 -15.19 5.28 7.65
C GLY A 291 -15.62 6.71 7.96
N THR A 292 -15.54 7.10 9.23
CA THR A 292 -15.83 8.47 9.70
C THR A 292 -14.60 9.37 9.80
N ALA A 293 -13.40 8.82 9.66
CA ALA A 293 -12.16 9.58 9.68
C ALA A 293 -11.87 10.26 8.32
N ASN A 294 -10.79 11.03 8.26
CA ASN A 294 -10.47 11.82 7.08
C ASN A 294 -9.73 11.00 6.04
N VAL A 295 -9.82 11.46 4.79
CA VAL A 295 -9.07 10.97 3.64
C VAL A 295 -8.25 12.12 3.06
N VAL A 296 -6.97 11.87 2.82
CA VAL A 296 -6.06 12.77 2.12
C VAL A 296 -5.49 12.02 0.92
N VAL A 297 -5.72 12.54 -0.29
CA VAL A 297 -5.13 12.01 -1.53
C VAL A 297 -4.49 13.17 -2.27
N ALA A 298 -3.16 13.14 -2.40
CA ALA A 298 -2.39 14.17 -3.06
C ALA A 298 -1.55 13.56 -4.19
N LEU A 299 -1.82 13.97 -5.42
CA LEU A 299 -1.09 13.56 -6.62
C LEU A 299 -0.05 14.64 -6.96
N ALA A 300 1.18 14.22 -7.27
CA ALA A 300 2.23 15.11 -7.77
C ALA A 300 1.99 15.51 -9.24
N ALA A 301 1.34 14.65 -10.03
CA ALA A 301 0.99 14.87 -11.43
C ALA A 301 -0.30 14.10 -11.80
N GLY A 302 -0.83 14.31 -13.00
CA GLY A 302 -1.98 13.52 -13.47
C GLY A 302 -3.31 13.85 -12.79
N ALA A 303 -4.34 13.06 -13.12
CA ALA A 303 -5.70 13.24 -12.66
C ALA A 303 -6.09 12.17 -11.64
N LEU A 304 -7.03 12.49 -10.75
CA LEU A 304 -7.73 11.54 -9.90
C LEU A 304 -9.01 11.12 -10.61
N THR A 305 -9.17 9.84 -10.95
CA THR A 305 -10.30 9.36 -11.76
C THR A 305 -11.09 8.27 -11.06
N ASP A 306 -12.40 8.28 -11.26
CA ASP A 306 -13.31 7.20 -10.88
C ASP A 306 -13.06 5.94 -11.72
N ASN A 307 -12.81 4.80 -11.05
CA ASN A 307 -12.61 3.50 -11.69
C ASN A 307 -13.70 2.46 -11.37
N ASN A 308 -14.79 2.85 -10.70
CA ASN A 308 -15.79 1.90 -10.18
C ASN A 308 -17.24 2.25 -10.61
N LEU A 309 -17.39 3.11 -11.60
CA LEU A 309 -18.64 3.53 -12.26
C LEU A 309 -19.54 4.43 -11.41
N THR A 310 -20.33 3.84 -10.52
CA THR A 310 -21.28 4.56 -9.65
C THR A 310 -21.08 4.19 -8.19
N ALA A 311 -20.06 3.40 -7.89
CA ALA A 311 -19.74 3.01 -6.54
C ALA A 311 -18.95 4.13 -5.87
N THR A 312 -19.03 4.23 -4.55
CA THR A 312 -18.31 5.30 -3.84
C THR A 312 -16.80 5.10 -3.93
N ASN A 313 -16.08 6.04 -4.56
CA ASN A 313 -14.63 6.06 -4.57
C ASN A 313 -14.06 6.48 -3.21
N ILE A 314 -14.67 7.45 -2.51
CA ILE A 314 -14.14 7.98 -1.24
C ILE A 314 -15.20 8.02 -0.14
N THR A 315 -14.93 7.39 1.00
CA THR A 315 -15.76 7.46 2.21
C THR A 315 -14.93 8.02 3.37
N GLY A 316 -15.45 9.06 4.04
CA GLY A 316 -14.75 9.73 5.14
C GLY A 316 -15.55 10.87 5.77
N GLY A 317 -15.02 11.50 6.81
CA GLY A 317 -15.55 12.75 7.35
C GLY A 317 -15.23 13.93 6.43
N LEU A 318 -13.94 14.19 6.24
CA LEU A 318 -13.39 15.16 5.29
C LEU A 318 -12.56 14.44 4.22
N ALA A 319 -12.73 14.80 2.95
CA ALA A 319 -11.77 14.50 1.90
C ALA A 319 -10.94 15.74 1.56
N THR A 320 -9.62 15.60 1.57
CA THR A 320 -8.67 16.57 1.03
C THR A 320 -8.01 15.99 -0.21
N LEU A 321 -8.30 16.57 -1.38
CA LEU A 321 -7.90 16.05 -2.68
C LEU A 321 -7.02 17.06 -3.42
N THR A 322 -5.90 16.61 -3.96
CA THR A 322 -5.05 17.42 -4.84
C THR A 322 -4.70 16.63 -6.07
N ALA A 323 -5.09 17.09 -7.26
CA ALA A 323 -4.80 16.43 -8.52
C ALA A 323 -4.68 17.47 -9.66
N PRO A 324 -3.46 17.80 -10.12
CA PRO A 324 -3.26 18.85 -11.12
C PRO A 324 -4.03 18.62 -12.43
N GLY A 325 -4.17 17.37 -12.85
CA GLY A 325 -4.86 16.95 -14.08
C GLY A 325 -6.38 16.85 -13.97
N GLY A 326 -6.97 17.17 -12.81
CA GLY A 326 -8.41 17.13 -12.58
C GLY A 326 -8.81 16.07 -11.57
N ILE A 327 -10.05 16.17 -11.10
CA ILE A 327 -10.65 15.29 -10.09
C ILE A 327 -11.99 14.81 -10.61
N ASP A 328 -12.21 13.49 -10.62
CA ASP A 328 -13.52 12.86 -10.79
C ASP A 328 -13.69 11.81 -9.68
N ALA A 329 -14.65 12.03 -8.79
CA ALA A 329 -14.90 11.13 -7.67
C ALA A 329 -16.38 11.07 -7.23
N ASP A 330 -16.87 9.84 -7.06
CA ASP A 330 -18.03 9.49 -6.26
C ASP A 330 -17.64 9.42 -4.77
N THR A 331 -18.39 10.10 -3.91
CA THR A 331 -18.02 10.33 -2.52
C THR A 331 -19.19 10.10 -1.54
N ALA A 332 -18.83 9.73 -0.32
CA ALA A 332 -19.69 9.73 0.85
C ALA A 332 -18.93 10.43 1.98
N ILE A 333 -18.89 11.77 1.87
CA ILE A 333 -18.14 12.65 2.76
C ILE A 333 -19.04 13.76 3.31
N SER A 334 -18.64 14.31 4.45
CA SER A 334 -19.33 15.46 5.07
C SER A 334 -18.72 16.79 4.67
N SER A 335 -17.42 16.82 4.36
CA SER A 335 -16.70 18.03 3.97
C SER A 335 -15.67 17.76 2.88
N LEU A 336 -15.42 18.75 2.04
CA LEU A 336 -14.49 18.68 0.92
C LEU A 336 -13.49 19.84 0.92
N THR A 337 -12.22 19.49 0.72
CA THR A 337 -11.17 20.40 0.26
C THR A 337 -10.58 19.81 -1.02
N ALA A 338 -10.60 20.54 -2.13
CA ALA A 338 -10.14 20.04 -3.42
C ALA A 338 -9.34 21.09 -4.19
N THR A 339 -8.22 20.68 -4.78
CA THR A 339 -7.39 21.55 -5.62
C THR A 339 -6.98 20.83 -6.90
N ALA A 340 -7.24 21.46 -8.04
CA ALA A 340 -6.86 21.01 -9.37
C ALA A 340 -6.54 22.20 -10.28
N SER A 341 -5.86 21.95 -11.40
CA SER A 341 -5.67 22.95 -12.47
C SER A 341 -6.53 22.66 -13.71
N ALA A 342 -7.45 21.72 -13.57
CA ALA A 342 -8.36 21.24 -14.60
C ALA A 342 -9.75 21.00 -13.99
N ALA A 343 -10.62 20.25 -14.67
CA ALA A 343 -11.98 20.03 -14.22
C ALA A 343 -12.04 19.28 -12.88
N VAL A 344 -13.01 19.65 -12.04
CA VAL A 344 -13.37 18.96 -10.79
C VAL A 344 -14.82 18.51 -10.87
N ALA A 345 -15.05 17.20 -10.83
CA ALA A 345 -16.35 16.57 -10.78
C ALA A 345 -16.47 15.76 -9.49
N VAL A 346 -17.41 16.12 -8.62
CA VAL A 346 -17.70 15.38 -7.39
C VAL A 346 -19.18 15.05 -7.31
N ARG A 347 -19.45 13.78 -7.11
CA ARG A 347 -20.78 13.24 -6.87
C ARG A 347 -20.81 12.79 -5.40
N ASN A 348 -21.62 13.41 -4.55
CA ASN A 348 -21.66 13.07 -3.12
C ASN A 348 -23.04 12.52 -2.72
N SER A 349 -23.03 11.49 -1.88
CA SER A 349 -24.26 10.76 -1.50
C SER A 349 -25.18 11.53 -0.55
N GLY A 350 -24.66 12.50 0.20
CA GLY A 350 -25.41 13.27 1.20
C GLY A 350 -25.07 14.76 1.17
N ALA A 351 -25.42 15.47 2.24
CA ALA A 351 -25.05 16.89 2.39
C ALA A 351 -23.53 17.07 2.36
N LEU A 352 -23.08 18.22 1.88
CA LEU A 352 -21.66 18.52 1.73
C LEU A 352 -21.35 19.94 2.17
N VAL A 353 -20.34 20.07 3.04
CA VAL A 353 -19.69 21.34 3.35
C VAL A 353 -18.48 21.50 2.43
N VAL A 354 -18.41 22.58 1.66
CA VAL A 354 -17.20 22.93 0.90
C VAL A 354 -16.35 23.82 1.79
N ASN A 355 -15.11 23.39 2.08
CA ASN A 355 -14.15 24.26 2.76
C ASN A 355 -13.35 25.10 1.76
N SER A 356 -12.97 24.47 0.65
CA SER A 356 -12.31 25.12 -0.47
C SER A 356 -12.27 24.15 -1.65
N LEU A 357 -12.65 24.63 -2.83
CA LEU A 357 -12.63 23.88 -4.06
C LEU A 357 -12.11 24.79 -5.17
N ASP A 358 -10.86 24.56 -5.56
CA ASP A 358 -10.16 25.36 -6.56
C ASP A 358 -9.85 24.49 -7.78
N ALA A 359 -10.55 24.76 -8.89
CA ALA A 359 -10.28 24.15 -10.19
C ALA A 359 -9.40 25.04 -11.09
N GLY A 360 -8.89 26.16 -10.57
CA GLY A 360 -8.23 27.21 -11.35
C GLY A 360 -9.16 27.75 -12.43
N GLY A 361 -8.78 27.60 -13.70
CA GLY A 361 -9.64 27.93 -14.84
C GLY A 361 -10.57 26.80 -15.29
N GLY A 362 -10.48 25.62 -14.67
CA GLY A 362 -11.28 24.43 -15.01
C GLY A 362 -12.75 24.56 -14.62
N SER A 363 -13.57 23.64 -15.14
CA SER A 363 -14.99 23.57 -14.75
C SER A 363 -15.18 22.80 -13.44
N VAL A 364 -16.18 23.21 -12.65
CA VAL A 364 -16.60 22.50 -11.45
C VAL A 364 -17.98 21.88 -11.69
N THR A 365 -18.15 20.61 -11.36
CA THR A 365 -19.45 19.93 -11.33
C THR A 365 -19.65 19.28 -9.97
N LEU A 366 -20.65 19.73 -9.21
CA LEU A 366 -21.02 19.15 -7.92
C LEU A 366 -22.43 18.57 -8.01
N THR A 367 -22.59 17.29 -7.73
CA THR A 367 -23.91 16.62 -7.71
C THR A 367 -24.12 15.93 -6.38
N LEU A 368 -25.13 16.35 -5.63
CA LEU A 368 -25.53 15.73 -4.39
C LEU A 368 -26.77 14.87 -4.62
N ALA A 369 -26.75 13.62 -4.15
CA ALA A 369 -27.93 12.76 -4.20
C ALA A 369 -29.00 13.20 -3.18
N ALA A 370 -28.58 13.79 -2.06
CA ALA A 370 -29.44 14.33 -1.02
C ALA A 370 -28.73 15.45 -0.25
N GLY A 371 -29.49 16.24 0.53
CA GLY A 371 -28.93 17.26 1.39
C GLY A 371 -28.54 18.56 0.68
N ALA A 372 -28.05 19.51 1.47
CA ALA A 372 -27.62 20.84 1.02
C ALA A 372 -26.13 20.85 0.68
N LEU A 373 -25.73 21.79 -0.18
CA LEU A 373 -24.35 22.22 -0.38
C LEU A 373 -24.15 23.53 0.36
N THR A 374 -23.25 23.57 1.33
CA THR A 374 -23.00 24.78 2.14
C THR A 374 -21.52 25.13 2.19
N GLU A 375 -21.23 26.40 2.40
CA GLU A 375 -19.92 26.90 2.81
C GLU A 375 -19.50 26.41 4.19
N ASN A 376 -18.23 26.63 4.53
CA ASN A 376 -17.67 26.37 5.87
C ASN A 376 -17.94 27.51 6.89
N SER A 377 -18.76 28.50 6.51
CA SER A 377 -19.10 29.70 7.31
C SER A 377 -17.93 30.62 7.63
N ASP A 378 -16.84 30.55 6.85
CA ASP A 378 -15.79 31.57 6.87
C ASP A 378 -16.15 32.74 5.92
N ALA A 379 -15.17 33.60 5.59
CA ALA A 379 -15.38 34.73 4.68
C ALA A 379 -14.56 34.59 3.38
N GLY A 380 -13.97 33.43 3.18
CA GLY A 380 -13.17 33.07 2.02
C GLY A 380 -14.05 32.62 0.86
N VAL A 381 -13.42 32.42 -0.29
CA VAL A 381 -14.08 31.81 -1.44
C VAL A 381 -14.10 30.30 -1.26
N ASP A 382 -15.29 29.69 -1.27
CA ASP A 382 -15.45 28.24 -1.25
C ASP A 382 -15.14 27.62 -2.60
N VAL A 383 -15.57 28.23 -3.70
CA VAL A 383 -15.43 27.66 -5.05
C VAL A 383 -14.79 28.63 -6.03
N THR A 384 -13.64 28.23 -6.60
CA THR A 384 -12.97 28.91 -7.71
C THR A 384 -12.98 28.03 -8.96
N GLY A 385 -13.36 28.59 -10.11
CA GLY A 385 -13.45 27.85 -11.37
C GLY A 385 -13.91 28.70 -12.55
N GLY A 386 -13.74 28.22 -13.77
CA GLY A 386 -14.25 28.91 -14.97
C GLY A 386 -15.78 28.85 -15.07
N SER A 387 -16.32 27.64 -15.03
CA SER A 387 -17.76 27.37 -15.13
C SER A 387 -18.17 26.35 -14.08
N VAL A 388 -19.26 26.63 -13.36
CA VAL A 388 -19.71 25.81 -12.23
C VAL A 388 -21.13 25.31 -12.46
N THR A 389 -21.32 24.01 -12.34
CA THR A 389 -22.63 23.34 -12.39
C THR A 389 -22.89 22.61 -11.07
N ILE A 390 -23.97 22.96 -10.39
CA ILE A 390 -24.32 22.39 -9.08
C ILE A 390 -25.73 21.81 -9.10
N THR A 391 -25.89 20.60 -8.57
CA THR A 391 -27.20 20.02 -8.23
C THR A 391 -27.21 19.63 -6.77
N ALA A 392 -28.06 20.29 -5.97
CA ALA A 392 -28.15 20.10 -4.52
C ALA A 392 -29.61 20.17 -4.06
N PRO A 393 -30.31 19.03 -3.84
CA PRO A 393 -31.73 19.04 -3.52
C PRO A 393 -32.09 19.86 -2.26
N GLY A 394 -31.21 19.87 -1.26
CA GLY A 394 -31.42 20.52 0.04
C GLY A 394 -31.06 22.01 0.10
N GLY A 395 -30.60 22.61 -1.00
CA GLY A 395 -30.22 24.02 -1.06
C GLY A 395 -28.75 24.21 -1.41
N ILE A 396 -28.40 25.43 -1.79
CA ILE A 396 -27.02 25.84 -2.13
C ILE A 396 -26.73 27.14 -1.40
N ASP A 397 -25.60 27.21 -0.69
CA ASP A 397 -25.07 28.42 -0.06
C ASP A 397 -23.54 28.43 -0.20
N LEU A 398 -23.00 29.33 -1.04
CA LEU A 398 -21.57 29.36 -1.37
C LEU A 398 -21.05 30.77 -1.64
N ASP A 399 -19.77 30.96 -1.30
CA ASP A 399 -18.92 32.06 -1.73
C ASP A 399 -18.07 31.61 -2.92
N THR A 400 -18.12 32.37 -4.01
CA THR A 400 -17.57 31.94 -5.29
C THR A 400 -16.66 32.98 -5.95
N ALA A 401 -15.74 32.48 -6.78
CA ALA A 401 -14.95 33.25 -7.74
C ALA A 401 -15.03 32.54 -9.10
N ILE A 402 -16.14 32.71 -9.80
CA ILE A 402 -16.48 31.93 -10.99
C ILE A 402 -16.96 32.78 -12.17
N GLY A 403 -16.82 32.26 -13.40
CA GLY A 403 -17.28 32.95 -14.62
C GLY A 403 -18.72 32.64 -15.00
N ASN A 404 -19.14 31.38 -14.87
CA ASN A 404 -20.47 30.91 -15.26
C ASN A 404 -21.10 30.05 -14.16
N LEU A 405 -22.42 30.21 -13.95
CA LEU A 405 -23.17 29.42 -12.97
C LEU A 405 -24.38 28.71 -13.58
N ALA A 406 -24.46 27.40 -13.39
CA ALA A 406 -25.69 26.62 -13.41
C ALA A 406 -25.91 25.99 -12.03
N ALA A 407 -27.11 26.09 -11.47
CA ALA A 407 -27.41 25.62 -10.12
C ALA A 407 -28.86 25.14 -10.02
N THR A 408 -29.08 23.95 -9.46
CA THR A 408 -30.43 23.38 -9.33
C THR A 408 -30.66 22.82 -7.92
N THR A 409 -31.81 23.14 -7.35
CA THR A 409 -32.30 22.59 -6.08
C THR A 409 -33.75 22.10 -6.22
N THR A 410 -34.33 21.53 -5.16
CA THR A 410 -35.74 21.10 -5.15
C THR A 410 -36.54 21.90 -4.12
N ASN A 411 -37.03 23.07 -4.53
CA ASN A 411 -37.82 23.97 -3.69
C ASN A 411 -37.07 24.43 -2.42
N THR A 412 -35.76 24.61 -2.53
CA THR A 412 -34.87 25.07 -1.47
C THR A 412 -34.01 26.21 -1.98
N ALA A 413 -33.55 27.08 -1.08
CA ALA A 413 -32.90 28.33 -1.49
C ALA A 413 -31.57 28.08 -2.21
N ILE A 414 -31.24 29.01 -3.12
CA ILE A 414 -29.90 29.15 -3.70
C ILE A 414 -29.38 30.51 -3.25
N THR A 415 -28.26 30.53 -2.54
CA THR A 415 -27.52 31.72 -2.13
C THR A 415 -26.12 31.64 -2.71
N VAL A 416 -25.72 32.67 -3.46
CA VAL A 416 -24.36 32.79 -4.02
C VAL A 416 -23.84 34.20 -3.76
N ARG A 417 -22.67 34.29 -3.13
CA ARG A 417 -21.90 35.52 -3.02
C ARG A 417 -20.69 35.39 -3.93
N GLU A 418 -20.68 36.14 -5.03
CA GLU A 418 -19.64 36.03 -6.05
C GLU A 418 -18.72 37.26 -6.03
N THR A 419 -17.43 37.03 -6.15
CA THR A 419 -16.42 38.09 -6.09
C THR A 419 -16.33 38.91 -7.37
N ASN A 420 -16.68 38.34 -8.52
CA ASN A 420 -16.52 38.92 -9.86
C ASN A 420 -17.87 39.12 -10.59
N GLY A 421 -17.79 39.46 -11.88
CA GLY A 421 -18.96 39.37 -12.76
C GLY A 421 -19.37 37.91 -12.99
N LEU A 422 -20.66 37.67 -13.20
CA LEU A 422 -21.22 36.32 -13.28
C LEU A 422 -22.18 36.17 -14.46
N ALA A 423 -21.87 35.24 -15.35
CA ALA A 423 -22.80 34.82 -16.40
C ALA A 423 -23.70 33.69 -15.87
N LEU A 424 -25.02 33.90 -15.93
CA LEU A 424 -25.98 32.91 -15.47
C LEU A 424 -26.38 31.99 -16.62
N ASN A 425 -26.16 30.69 -16.44
CA ASN A 425 -26.73 29.67 -17.30
C ASN A 425 -28.14 29.36 -16.78
N ALA A 426 -28.39 28.20 -16.16
CA ALA A 426 -29.69 27.88 -15.58
C ALA A 426 -29.60 27.77 -14.05
N VAL A 427 -30.24 28.69 -13.34
CA VAL A 427 -30.35 28.71 -11.87
C VAL A 427 -31.81 28.44 -11.48
N ASN A 428 -32.09 27.30 -10.87
CA ASN A 428 -33.44 26.83 -10.59
C ASN A 428 -33.59 26.41 -9.13
N ALA A 429 -34.29 27.24 -8.35
CA ALA A 429 -34.65 26.96 -6.95
C ALA A 429 -36.07 26.36 -6.79
N GLY A 430 -36.74 26.00 -7.90
CA GLY A 430 -38.14 25.59 -7.90
C GLY A 430 -39.04 26.71 -7.42
N THR A 431 -39.71 26.52 -6.27
CA THR A 431 -40.55 27.55 -5.64
C THR A 431 -39.82 28.42 -4.60
N ALA A 432 -38.55 28.14 -4.31
CA ALA A 432 -37.78 28.87 -3.30
C ALA A 432 -37.09 30.12 -3.88
N THR A 433 -36.39 30.84 -3.00
CA THR A 433 -35.68 32.08 -3.34
C THR A 433 -34.31 31.81 -3.94
N VAL A 434 -33.96 32.59 -4.97
CA VAL A 434 -32.59 32.72 -5.48
C VAL A 434 -32.01 34.06 -5.00
N THR A 435 -30.87 34.03 -4.33
CA THR A 435 -30.13 35.20 -3.86
C THR A 435 -28.75 35.20 -4.49
N ILE A 436 -28.43 36.23 -5.28
CA ILE A 436 -27.10 36.39 -5.89
C ILE A 436 -26.59 37.79 -5.56
N THR A 437 -25.42 37.85 -4.93
CA THR A 437 -24.74 39.11 -4.58
C THR A 437 -23.36 39.12 -5.18
N LEU A 438 -23.09 40.09 -6.05
CA LEU A 438 -21.75 40.31 -6.60
C LEU A 438 -21.02 41.40 -5.83
N ALA A 439 -19.75 41.18 -5.50
CA ALA A 439 -18.86 42.23 -5.00
C ALA A 439 -18.37 43.17 -6.11
N ALA A 440 -18.23 42.67 -7.34
CA ALA A 440 -17.83 43.44 -8.53
C ALA A 440 -18.50 42.91 -9.80
N GLY A 441 -18.41 43.65 -10.91
CA GLY A 441 -18.93 43.18 -12.20
C GLY A 441 -20.45 43.17 -12.33
N ALA A 442 -20.94 42.59 -13.43
CA ALA A 442 -22.36 42.52 -13.79
C ALA A 442 -22.88 41.08 -13.71
N ILE A 443 -24.19 40.92 -13.53
CA ILE A 443 -24.91 39.68 -13.83
C ILE A 443 -25.30 39.73 -15.31
N THR A 444 -24.97 38.71 -16.10
CA THR A 444 -25.26 38.65 -17.55
C THR A 444 -25.95 37.35 -17.94
N ASP A 445 -26.72 37.38 -19.03
CA ASP A 445 -27.28 36.18 -19.66
C ASP A 445 -26.16 35.32 -20.27
N GLY A 446 -25.97 34.12 -19.70
CA GLY A 446 -24.99 33.13 -20.17
C GLY A 446 -25.56 32.07 -21.12
N ASN A 447 -26.87 32.02 -21.36
CA ASN A 447 -27.53 30.92 -22.06
C ASN A 447 -28.33 31.32 -23.32
N ALA A 448 -28.18 32.55 -23.79
CA ALA A 448 -28.68 33.05 -25.07
C ALA A 448 -30.23 33.07 -25.20
N GLY A 449 -30.90 33.78 -24.29
CA GLY A 449 -32.34 34.07 -24.34
C GLY A 449 -33.24 32.97 -23.78
N THR A 450 -32.69 32.04 -22.99
CA THR A 450 -33.49 31.12 -22.18
C THR A 450 -33.52 31.60 -20.73
N VAL A 451 -34.51 31.16 -19.94
CA VAL A 451 -34.65 31.64 -18.57
C VAL A 451 -33.37 31.34 -17.76
N ASN A 452 -32.74 32.40 -17.25
CA ASN A 452 -31.56 32.28 -16.39
C ASN A 452 -31.96 31.87 -14.97
N ILE A 453 -33.04 32.44 -14.41
CA ILE A 453 -33.47 32.17 -13.03
C ILE A 453 -34.92 31.70 -12.97
N THR A 454 -35.15 30.53 -12.38
CA THR A 454 -36.46 30.03 -11.97
C THR A 454 -36.53 29.95 -10.44
N GLY A 455 -37.56 30.54 -9.85
CA GLY A 455 -37.73 30.59 -8.39
C GLY A 455 -39.08 31.17 -7.97
N GLY A 456 -39.43 31.05 -6.69
CA GLY A 456 -40.55 31.82 -6.13
C GLY A 456 -40.23 33.32 -6.10
N SER A 457 -38.99 33.67 -5.74
CA SER A 457 -38.48 35.03 -5.80
C SER A 457 -36.99 35.07 -6.16
N ALA A 458 -36.52 36.22 -6.63
CA ALA A 458 -35.10 36.49 -6.85
C ALA A 458 -34.68 37.79 -6.12
N THR A 459 -33.52 37.73 -5.46
CA THR A 459 -32.82 38.89 -4.89
C THR A 459 -31.45 39.01 -5.54
N LEU A 460 -31.25 40.03 -6.37
CA LEU A 460 -30.05 40.20 -7.19
C LEU A 460 -29.36 41.53 -6.86
N THR A 461 -28.07 41.48 -6.54
CA THR A 461 -27.25 42.68 -6.32
C THR A 461 -26.01 42.59 -7.20
N ALA A 462 -25.82 43.57 -8.10
CA ALA A 462 -24.67 43.60 -9.00
C ALA A 462 -24.24 45.05 -9.33
N PRO A 463 -23.00 45.46 -8.98
CA PRO A 463 -22.55 46.83 -9.22
C PRO A 463 -22.53 47.25 -10.70
N GLY A 464 -22.18 46.31 -11.59
CA GLY A 464 -22.03 46.51 -13.03
C GLY A 464 -23.32 46.38 -13.84
N GLY A 465 -24.47 46.15 -13.19
CA GLY A 465 -25.77 45.95 -13.85
C GLY A 465 -26.25 44.50 -13.79
N ILE A 466 -27.53 44.32 -14.12
CA ILE A 466 -28.22 43.03 -14.08
C ILE A 466 -28.94 42.84 -15.42
N ASP A 467 -28.53 41.81 -16.15
CA ASP A 467 -29.15 41.33 -17.38
C ASP A 467 -29.40 39.83 -17.22
N ALA A 468 -30.66 39.46 -16.94
CA ALA A 468 -31.06 38.08 -16.72
C ALA A 468 -32.56 37.90 -17.05
N ASP A 469 -32.87 36.83 -17.77
CA ASP A 469 -34.21 36.34 -18.01
C ASP A 469 -34.74 35.60 -16.78
N LEU A 470 -35.90 36.02 -16.26
CA LEU A 470 -36.44 35.54 -14.99
C LEU A 470 -37.82 34.92 -15.13
N ALA A 471 -38.01 33.78 -14.49
CA ALA A 471 -39.32 33.17 -14.21
C ALA A 471 -39.54 33.16 -12.69
N VAL A 472 -39.87 34.33 -12.13
CA VAL A 472 -40.09 34.52 -10.69
C VAL A 472 -41.37 35.29 -10.39
N SER A 473 -41.95 35.10 -9.20
CA SER A 473 -43.15 35.84 -8.76
C SER A 473 -42.80 37.19 -8.14
N THR A 474 -41.58 37.36 -7.64
CA THR A 474 -41.11 38.60 -7.00
C THR A 474 -39.64 38.80 -7.30
N LEU A 475 -39.27 40.02 -7.69
CA LEU A 475 -37.89 40.43 -7.94
C LEU A 475 -37.53 41.59 -7.01
N THR A 476 -36.43 41.43 -6.30
CA THR A 476 -35.67 42.52 -5.69
C THR A 476 -34.36 42.62 -6.43
N ALA A 477 -34.10 43.74 -7.09
CA ALA A 477 -32.86 43.96 -7.84
C ALA A 477 -32.22 45.29 -7.42
N SER A 478 -30.91 45.29 -7.25
CA SER A 478 -30.12 46.49 -6.96
C SER A 478 -28.87 46.53 -7.84
N SER A 479 -28.74 47.62 -8.60
CA SER A 479 -27.52 47.98 -9.31
C SER A 479 -27.09 49.39 -8.93
N SER A 480 -25.78 49.65 -8.95
CA SER A 480 -25.21 50.99 -8.77
C SER A 480 -24.95 51.73 -10.09
N ASN A 481 -25.31 51.10 -11.22
CA ASN A 481 -25.23 51.67 -12.56
C ASN A 481 -26.46 52.49 -12.94
#